data_AF-A0A5K1C4W6-F1
#
_entry.id   AF-A0A5K1C4W6-F1
#
_cell.length_a   1.000
_cell.length_b   1.000
_cell.length_c   1.000
_cell.angle_alpha   90.00
_cell.angle_beta   90.00
_cell.angle_gamma   90.00
#
_symmetry.space_group_name_H-M   'P 1'
#
loop_
_entity.id
_entity.type
_entity.pdbx_description
1 polymer ?
#
loop_
_entity_poly.entity_id
_entity_poly.type
_entity_poly.pdbx_seq_one_letter_code
_entity_poly.pdbx_strand_id
1 'polypeptide(L)'
;MDPCPFVRVLVGNLALRIPVASKPARTGVHPSSSPCFCEIRLKNFPVQTAMVPLVPPDSPLPEAHTLAATFHLGREDLHRLAGKSIFSGKTRLTVAIYTGRRGTTCGVSSGKLLGRVSVPLELEGSEVRACVVQNGWVAVGGKGSTSESKPSAQLHLSVRAEPDPRFVFQFDGEPECSPQVFQIQGNIRQPVFSCKFNCKSIAERNARS
;
A
#
# COMPACT_ATOMS: atom_id res chain seq x y z
N MET A 1 -8.48 -17.46 -23.20
CA MET A 1 -8.02 -16.74 -22.00
C MET A 1 -8.49 -15.31 -22.14
N ASP A 2 -9.47 -14.91 -21.35
CA ASP A 2 -9.90 -13.51 -21.37
C ASP A 2 -8.85 -12.68 -20.62
N PRO A 3 -8.45 -11.51 -21.16
CA PRO A 3 -7.64 -10.57 -20.40
C PRO A 3 -8.38 -10.25 -19.09
N CYS A 4 -7.78 -10.62 -17.97
CA CYS A 4 -8.31 -10.24 -16.67
C CYS A 4 -7.70 -8.88 -16.31
N PRO A 5 -8.53 -7.85 -16.09
CA PRO A 5 -8.00 -6.56 -15.70
C PRO A 5 -7.46 -6.66 -14.27
N PHE A 6 -6.15 -6.52 -14.16
CA PHE A 6 -5.48 -6.35 -12.89
C PHE A 6 -4.99 -4.92 -12.81
N VAL A 7 -5.13 -4.33 -11.63
CA VAL A 7 -4.66 -2.98 -11.34
C VAL A 7 -3.74 -3.08 -10.13
N ARG A 8 -2.67 -2.30 -10.11
CA ARG A 8 -1.90 -2.10 -8.88
C ARG A 8 -1.98 -0.65 -8.43
N VAL A 9 -2.20 -0.47 -7.13
CA VAL A 9 -2.13 0.83 -6.46
C VAL A 9 -0.78 0.95 -5.78
N LEU A 10 -0.01 1.95 -6.20
CA LEU A 10 1.32 2.26 -5.68
C LEU A 10 1.25 3.48 -4.77
N VAL A 11 1.87 3.37 -3.60
CA VAL A 11 2.02 4.45 -2.62
C VAL A 11 3.50 4.67 -2.40
N GLY A 12 3.97 5.90 -2.57
CA GLY A 12 5.39 6.23 -2.50
C GLY A 12 5.66 7.69 -2.19
N ASN A 13 6.93 8.06 -2.29
CA ASN A 13 7.44 9.43 -2.11
C ASN A 13 7.00 10.04 -0.78
N LEU A 14 7.08 9.24 0.30
CA LEU A 14 6.64 9.65 1.62
C LEU A 14 7.61 10.66 2.22
N ALA A 15 7.09 11.75 2.77
CA ALA A 15 7.87 12.67 3.59
C ALA A 15 6.97 13.41 4.57
N LEU A 16 7.45 13.69 5.78
CA LEU A 16 6.67 14.33 6.83
C LEU A 16 7.28 15.69 7.20
N ARG A 17 6.42 16.70 7.30
CA ARG A 17 6.73 18.00 7.91
C ARG A 17 5.94 18.14 9.20
N ILE A 18 6.62 18.40 10.29
CA ILE A 18 6.01 18.73 11.58
C ILE A 18 6.49 20.13 11.94
N PRO A 19 5.61 21.12 12.15
CA PRO A 19 5.97 22.42 12.68
C PRO A 19 6.66 22.23 14.03
N VAL A 20 7.88 22.72 14.16
CA VAL A 20 8.64 22.66 15.41
C VAL A 20 7.98 23.63 16.40
N ALA A 21 7.52 23.13 17.55
CA ALA A 21 7.12 24.00 18.65
C ALA A 21 8.34 24.76 19.17
N SER A 22 8.19 26.05 19.48
CA SER A 22 9.24 26.99 19.88
C SER A 22 9.93 26.70 21.23
N LYS A 23 9.85 25.48 21.78
CA LYS A 23 10.51 25.11 23.02
C LYS A 23 11.36 23.84 22.83
N PRO A 24 12.69 23.92 22.94
CA PRO A 24 13.53 22.74 22.91
C PRO A 24 13.18 21.84 24.09
N ALA A 25 12.97 20.55 23.82
CA ALA A 25 12.95 19.56 24.88
C ALA A 25 14.29 19.63 25.63
N ARG A 26 14.27 19.64 26.97
CA ARG A 26 15.46 19.71 27.83
C ARG A 26 16.40 18.49 27.72
N THR A 27 16.15 17.62 26.76
CA THR A 27 16.92 16.44 26.41
C THR A 27 17.51 16.72 25.04
N GLY A 28 18.85 16.77 24.91
CA GLY A 28 19.61 17.18 23.71
C GLY A 28 19.42 16.35 22.43
N VAL A 29 18.29 15.69 22.26
CA VAL A 29 17.86 14.97 21.07
C VAL A 29 16.95 15.91 20.28
N HIS A 30 17.43 16.43 19.14
CA HIS A 30 16.65 17.30 18.28
C HIS A 30 15.34 16.58 17.88
N PRO A 31 14.15 17.19 17.99
CA PRO A 31 12.86 16.54 17.69
C PRO A 31 12.78 15.97 16.26
N SER A 32 13.67 16.43 15.35
CA SER A 32 13.82 15.87 14.01
C SER A 32 14.47 14.48 13.92
N SER A 33 14.99 13.93 15.02
CA SER A 33 15.71 12.65 15.04
C SER A 33 14.86 11.46 15.51
N SER A 34 13.61 11.71 15.93
CA SER A 34 12.72 10.61 16.31
C SER A 34 12.23 9.87 15.06
N PRO A 35 12.33 8.53 15.01
CA PRO A 35 11.84 7.77 13.87
C PRO A 35 10.34 8.01 13.71
N CYS A 36 9.88 8.12 12.47
CA CYS A 36 8.47 8.16 12.11
C CYS A 36 8.18 7.00 11.17
N PHE A 37 7.02 6.38 11.33
CA PHE A 37 6.55 5.32 10.45
C PHE A 37 5.07 5.51 10.15
N CYS A 38 4.58 4.86 9.12
CA CYS A 38 3.17 4.87 8.80
C CYS A 38 2.64 3.48 8.53
N GLU A 39 1.34 3.32 8.79
CA GLU A 39 0.55 2.18 8.34
C GLU A 39 -0.34 2.61 7.18
N ILE A 40 -0.17 1.94 6.04
CA ILE A 40 -0.87 2.19 4.79
C ILE A 40 -1.93 1.10 4.64
N ARG A 41 -3.19 1.53 4.54
CA ARG A 41 -4.36 0.65 4.61
C ARG A 41 -5.26 0.85 3.39
N LEU A 42 -5.56 -0.26 2.72
CA LEU A 42 -6.61 -0.37 1.72
C LEU A 42 -7.63 -1.42 2.19
N LYS A 43 -8.93 -1.16 2.03
CA LYS A 43 -10.00 -2.02 2.54
C LYS A 43 -9.86 -3.45 1.98
N ASN A 44 -9.89 -4.45 2.86
CA ASN A 44 -9.72 -5.88 2.57
C ASN A 44 -8.30 -6.30 2.12
N PHE A 45 -7.30 -5.44 2.27
CA PHE A 45 -5.91 -5.79 2.02
C PHE A 45 -5.10 -5.79 3.31
N PRO A 46 -4.01 -6.57 3.37
CA PRO A 46 -3.06 -6.51 4.47
C PRO A 46 -2.50 -5.10 4.66
N VAL A 47 -2.32 -4.70 5.92
CA VAL A 47 -1.70 -3.42 6.26
C VAL A 47 -0.22 -3.47 5.88
N GLN A 48 0.24 -2.45 5.17
CA GLN A 48 1.66 -2.29 4.84
C GLN A 48 2.26 -1.18 5.70
N THR A 49 3.51 -1.33 6.12
CA THR A 49 4.19 -0.38 7.01
C THR A 49 5.45 0.12 6.36
N ALA A 50 5.67 1.43 6.40
CA ALA A 50 6.86 2.07 5.86
C ALA A 50 7.43 3.12 6.81
N MET A 51 8.74 3.32 6.76
CA MET A 51 9.40 4.44 7.42
C MET A 51 9.04 5.73 6.69
N VAL A 52 8.87 6.83 7.44
CA VAL A 52 8.56 8.15 6.88
C VAL A 52 9.69 9.11 7.25
N PRO A 53 10.46 9.60 6.27
CA PRO A 53 11.50 10.57 6.56
C PRO A 53 10.88 11.89 7.01
N LEU A 54 11.42 12.48 8.07
CA LEU A 54 11.09 13.84 8.46
C LEU A 54 11.95 14.80 7.63
N VAL A 55 11.31 15.79 7.03
CA VAL A 55 11.97 16.84 6.25
C VAL A 55 11.73 18.20 6.88
N PRO A 56 12.75 19.07 6.92
CA PRO A 56 12.57 20.45 7.34
C PRO A 56 11.49 21.19 6.53
N PRO A 57 10.88 22.24 7.10
CA PRO A 57 10.14 23.19 6.30
C PRO A 57 11.05 23.75 5.20
N ASP A 58 10.53 23.88 3.98
CA ASP A 58 11.21 24.49 2.82
C ASP A 58 12.39 23.74 2.20
N SER A 59 12.73 22.53 2.67
CA SER A 59 13.71 21.69 1.94
C SER A 59 13.10 21.11 0.66
N PRO A 60 13.84 21.05 -0.46
CA PRO A 60 13.43 20.30 -1.63
C PRO A 60 13.27 18.82 -1.27
N LEU A 61 12.21 18.19 -1.78
CA LEU A 61 12.05 16.75 -1.65
C LEU A 61 13.07 16.08 -2.57
N PRO A 62 13.81 15.05 -2.12
CA PRO A 62 14.62 14.26 -3.03
C PRO A 62 13.70 13.61 -4.06
N GLU A 63 14.02 13.73 -5.36
CA GLU A 63 13.28 13.13 -6.48
C GLU A 63 13.35 11.59 -6.53
N ALA A 64 13.76 10.95 -5.44
CA ALA A 64 13.81 9.50 -5.36
C ALA A 64 12.38 8.94 -5.34
N HIS A 65 12.01 8.21 -6.39
CA HIS A 65 10.78 7.43 -6.48
C HIS A 65 10.80 6.23 -5.53
N THR A 66 10.67 6.50 -4.23
CA THR A 66 10.67 5.47 -3.18
C THR A 66 9.27 4.88 -3.03
N LEU A 67 9.16 3.56 -3.15
CA LEU A 67 7.91 2.83 -3.00
C LEU A 67 7.72 2.41 -1.54
N ALA A 68 6.57 2.73 -0.97
CA ALA A 68 6.23 2.46 0.43
C ALA A 68 5.19 1.35 0.58
N ALA A 69 4.26 1.22 -0.37
CA ALA A 69 3.31 0.13 -0.42
C ALA A 69 2.80 -0.15 -1.85
N THR A 70 2.43 -1.40 -2.10
CA THR A 70 1.81 -1.85 -3.34
C THR A 70 0.62 -2.75 -3.05
N PHE A 71 -0.54 -2.39 -3.54
CA PHE A 71 -1.73 -3.24 -3.49
C PHE A 71 -2.00 -3.77 -4.89
N HIS A 72 -2.18 -5.07 -5.03
CA HIS A 72 -2.54 -5.70 -6.30
C HIS A 72 -4.01 -6.09 -6.26
N LEU A 73 -4.79 -5.56 -7.19
CA LEU A 73 -6.23 -5.72 -7.25
C LEU A 73 -6.57 -6.61 -8.43
N GLY A 74 -7.20 -7.74 -8.15
CA GLY A 74 -7.83 -8.57 -9.17
C GLY A 74 -9.25 -8.09 -9.50
N ARG A 75 -9.86 -8.75 -10.49
CA ARG A 75 -11.25 -8.51 -10.92
C ARG A 75 -12.24 -8.43 -9.75
N GLU A 76 -12.20 -9.38 -8.82
CA GLU A 76 -13.10 -9.42 -7.67
C GLU A 76 -12.87 -8.26 -6.68
N ASP A 77 -11.62 -7.80 -6.56
CA ASP A 77 -11.28 -6.66 -5.73
C ASP A 77 -11.81 -5.37 -6.36
N LEU A 78 -11.60 -5.21 -7.67
CA LEU A 78 -12.10 -4.06 -8.43
C LEU A 78 -13.62 -3.99 -8.37
N HIS A 79 -14.33 -5.10 -8.58
CA HIS A 79 -15.77 -5.18 -8.45
C HIS A 79 -16.25 -4.81 -7.03
N ARG A 80 -15.58 -5.33 -6.00
CA ARG A 80 -15.91 -5.04 -4.60
C ARG A 80 -15.65 -3.58 -4.20
N LEU A 81 -14.62 -2.95 -4.77
CA LEU A 81 -14.29 -1.54 -4.53
C LEU A 81 -15.16 -0.58 -5.37
N ALA A 82 -15.63 -1.01 -6.53
CA ALA A 82 -16.57 -0.28 -7.39
C ALA A 82 -18.02 -0.40 -6.92
N GLY A 83 -18.35 -1.45 -6.14
CA GLY A 83 -19.68 -1.74 -5.62
C GLY A 83 -20.30 -0.54 -4.91
N LYS A 84 -21.24 0.12 -5.59
CA LYS A 84 -22.09 1.21 -5.09
C LYS A 84 -23.13 0.66 -4.12
N SER A 85 -22.71 0.16 -2.96
CA SER A 85 -23.66 -0.05 -1.86
C SER A 85 -24.06 1.31 -1.29
N ILE A 86 -25.35 1.50 -1.05
CA ILE A 86 -25.94 2.69 -0.40
C ILE A 86 -25.25 2.97 0.96
N PHE A 87 -24.62 1.95 1.57
CA PHE A 87 -23.87 2.03 2.82
C PHE A 87 -22.34 2.02 2.66
N SER A 88 -21.81 1.79 1.44
CA SER A 88 -20.36 1.76 1.19
C SER A 88 -19.91 3.10 0.61
N GLY A 89 -19.35 3.96 1.47
CA GLY A 89 -18.70 5.19 1.03
C GLY A 89 -17.58 4.93 0.00
N LYS A 90 -17.17 5.97 -0.74
CA LYS A 90 -16.07 5.93 -1.72
C LYS A 90 -14.85 5.20 -1.14
N THR A 91 -14.23 4.31 -1.92
CA THR A 91 -13.00 3.62 -1.52
C THR A 91 -11.92 4.65 -1.15
N ARG A 92 -11.25 4.44 -0.02
CA ARG A 92 -10.18 5.33 0.47
C ARG A 92 -8.94 4.53 0.83
N LEU A 93 -7.79 5.04 0.42
CA LEU A 93 -6.50 4.69 1.00
C LEU A 93 -6.35 5.49 2.29
N THR A 94 -6.04 4.83 3.41
CA THR A 94 -5.77 5.52 4.68
C THR A 94 -4.33 5.31 5.09
N VAL A 95 -3.64 6.40 5.39
CA VAL A 95 -2.28 6.42 5.91
C VAL A 95 -2.32 6.94 7.33
N ALA A 96 -2.05 6.08 8.32
CA ALA A 96 -1.91 6.46 9.71
C ALA A 96 -0.43 6.71 10.02
N ILE A 97 -0.09 7.90 10.52
CA ILE A 97 1.30 8.32 10.76
C ILE A 97 1.58 8.25 12.26
N TYR A 98 2.72 7.66 12.62
CA TYR A 98 3.16 7.45 13.99
C TYR A 98 4.54 8.08 14.20
N THR A 99 4.75 8.70 15.36
CA THR A 99 6.06 9.11 15.85
C THR A 99 6.58 8.10 16.87
N GLY A 100 7.89 7.89 16.92
CA GLY A 100 8.52 6.89 17.79
C GLY A 100 8.88 5.60 17.07
N ARG A 101 9.41 4.63 17.82
CA ARG A 101 9.91 3.36 17.26
C ARG A 101 8.74 2.44 16.90
N ARG A 102 8.91 1.65 15.84
CA ARG A 102 8.00 0.55 15.53
C ARG A 102 8.23 -0.59 16.53
N GLY A 103 7.14 -1.18 17.03
CA GLY A 103 7.17 -2.35 17.91
C GLY A 103 6.49 -2.10 19.26
N THR A 104 6.67 -3.06 20.15
CA THR A 104 6.15 -3.01 21.51
C THR A 104 7.28 -3.22 22.51
N THR A 105 7.27 -2.47 23.61
CA THR A 105 8.15 -2.74 24.76
C THR A 105 7.25 -3.08 25.94
N CYS A 106 7.45 -4.25 26.53
CA CYS A 106 6.63 -4.74 27.65
C CYS A 106 5.11 -4.74 27.35
N GLY A 107 4.72 -5.06 26.10
CA GLY A 107 3.31 -5.08 25.68
C GLY A 107 2.70 -3.70 25.33
N VAL A 108 3.44 -2.60 25.49
CA VAL A 108 2.98 -1.24 25.14
C VAL A 108 3.55 -0.83 23.78
N SER A 109 2.72 -0.27 22.90
CA SER A 109 3.16 0.23 21.60
C SER A 109 4.16 1.38 21.75
N SER A 110 5.34 1.24 21.13
CA SER A 110 6.41 2.24 21.20
C SER A 110 6.16 3.47 20.29
N GLY A 111 5.14 3.42 19.42
CA GLY A 111 4.76 4.50 18.52
C GLY A 111 3.49 5.23 18.96
N LYS A 112 3.48 6.55 18.89
CA LYS A 112 2.32 7.42 19.15
C LYS A 112 1.70 7.88 17.83
N LEU A 113 0.39 7.70 17.67
CA LEU A 113 -0.33 8.19 16.49
C LEU A 113 -0.27 9.72 16.42
N LEU A 114 0.31 10.24 15.34
CA LEU A 114 0.32 11.66 15.00
C LEU A 114 -0.99 12.09 14.33
N GLY A 115 -1.50 11.26 13.41
CA GLY A 115 -2.76 11.52 12.73
C GLY A 115 -2.96 10.60 11.53
N ARG A 116 -3.99 10.90 10.74
CA ARG A 116 -4.35 10.12 9.55
C ARG A 116 -4.54 11.03 8.34
N VAL A 117 -4.13 10.52 7.19
CA VAL A 117 -4.45 11.04 5.87
C VAL A 117 -5.34 10.02 5.17
N SER A 118 -6.40 10.48 4.52
CA SER A 118 -7.25 9.60 3.72
C SER A 118 -7.37 10.14 2.30
N VAL A 119 -6.90 9.37 1.33
CA VAL A 119 -6.95 9.69 -0.09
C VAL A 119 -8.11 8.91 -0.73
N PRO A 120 -9.12 9.58 -1.31
CA PRO A 120 -10.14 8.91 -2.12
C PRO A 120 -9.46 8.20 -3.30
N LEU A 121 -9.81 6.94 -3.55
CA LEU A 121 -9.33 6.21 -4.73
C LEU A 121 -10.44 6.14 -5.77
N GLU A 122 -10.14 6.66 -6.95
CA GLU A 122 -10.94 6.53 -8.14
C GLU A 122 -10.14 5.67 -9.13
N LEU A 123 -10.59 4.42 -9.30
CA LEU A 123 -9.88 3.40 -10.06
C LEU A 123 -10.51 3.17 -11.45
N GLU A 124 -11.51 3.96 -11.82
CA GLU A 124 -12.15 3.87 -13.13
C GLU A 124 -11.13 4.13 -14.25
N GLY A 125 -11.09 3.24 -15.25
CA GLY A 125 -10.14 3.31 -16.37
C GLY A 125 -8.69 2.93 -16.04
N SER A 126 -8.36 2.64 -14.77
CA SER A 126 -6.97 2.30 -14.37
C SER A 126 -6.49 0.94 -14.92
N GLU A 127 -7.41 0.12 -15.42
CA GLU A 127 -7.14 -1.15 -16.10
C GLU A 127 -6.48 -0.94 -17.48
N VAL A 128 -6.70 0.23 -18.10
CA VAL A 128 -6.23 0.55 -19.46
C VAL A 128 -5.06 1.52 -19.41
N ARG A 129 -5.04 2.44 -18.45
CA ARG A 129 -4.02 3.49 -18.36
C ARG A 129 -3.67 3.82 -16.92
N ALA A 130 -2.38 4.08 -16.68
CA ALA A 130 -1.92 4.62 -15.41
C ALA A 130 -2.54 6.00 -15.10
N CYS A 131 -2.96 6.20 -13.85
CA CYS A 131 -3.46 7.47 -13.34
C CYS A 131 -2.75 7.85 -12.03
N VAL A 132 -2.55 9.16 -11.84
CA VAL A 132 -2.04 9.73 -10.58
C VAL A 132 -3.24 10.22 -9.79
N VAL A 133 -3.47 9.61 -8.63
CA VAL A 133 -4.61 9.94 -7.74
C VAL A 133 -4.25 11.09 -6.79
N GLN A 134 -3.01 11.08 -6.28
CA GLN A 134 -2.49 12.12 -5.39
C GLN A 134 -0.98 12.25 -5.65
N ASN A 135 -0.47 13.47 -5.72
CA ASN A 135 0.97 13.72 -5.67
C ASN A 135 1.22 15.09 -5.06
N GLY A 136 1.72 15.12 -3.83
CA GLY A 136 1.98 16.37 -3.12
C GLY A 136 1.73 16.29 -1.63
N TRP A 137 1.79 17.46 -0.99
CA TRP A 137 1.58 17.64 0.44
C TRP A 137 0.09 17.60 0.83
N VAL A 138 -0.23 16.84 1.87
CA VAL A 138 -1.57 16.71 2.45
C VAL A 138 -1.50 16.95 3.95
N ALA A 139 -2.43 17.72 4.51
CA ALA A 139 -2.50 17.95 5.95
C ALA A 139 -2.80 16.65 6.73
N VAL A 140 -2.15 16.46 7.88
CA VAL A 140 -2.32 15.30 8.75
C VAL A 140 -3.37 15.59 9.83
N GLY A 141 -4.44 14.77 9.89
CA GLY A 141 -5.59 14.97 10.80
C GLY A 141 -6.79 15.62 10.10
N GLY A 142 -8.03 15.15 10.36
CA GLY A 142 -9.20 15.65 9.63
C GLY A 142 -10.57 15.45 10.28
N LYS A 143 -11.12 16.54 10.83
CA LYS A 143 -12.46 17.14 10.58
C LYS A 143 -12.67 18.24 11.62
N GLY A 144 -12.64 19.53 11.22
CA GLY A 144 -13.05 20.65 12.11
C GLY A 144 -12.04 21.75 12.39
N SER A 145 -10.98 21.95 11.59
CA SER A 145 -10.17 23.18 11.66
C SER A 145 -10.80 24.25 10.77
N THR A 146 -11.89 24.85 11.23
CA THR A 146 -12.45 26.11 10.69
C THR A 146 -11.64 27.34 11.13
N SER A 147 -10.40 27.16 11.58
CA SER A 147 -9.47 28.25 11.81
C SER A 147 -8.46 28.31 10.66
N GLU A 148 -8.20 29.51 10.17
CA GLU A 148 -7.14 29.89 9.23
C GLU A 148 -5.71 29.59 9.75
N SER A 149 -5.57 28.66 10.70
CA SER A 149 -4.31 28.24 11.31
C SER A 149 -3.61 27.19 10.45
N LYS A 150 -2.32 27.39 10.17
CA LYS A 150 -1.44 26.43 9.49
C LYS A 150 -1.62 25.00 10.05
N PRO A 151 -1.68 23.96 9.19
CA PRO A 151 -1.82 22.58 9.63
C PRO A 151 -0.63 22.16 10.51
N SER A 152 -0.92 21.43 11.60
CA SER A 152 0.07 21.00 12.60
C SER A 152 1.01 19.88 12.13
N ALA A 153 0.78 19.30 10.95
CA ALA A 153 1.72 18.45 10.23
C ALA A 153 1.24 18.25 8.78
N GLN A 154 2.16 18.00 7.86
CA GLN A 154 1.88 17.69 6.45
C GLN A 154 2.64 16.44 6.02
N LEU A 155 1.98 15.57 5.27
CA LEU A 155 2.54 14.38 4.65
C LEU A 155 2.60 14.60 3.14
N HIS A 156 3.79 14.52 2.56
CA HIS A 156 3.96 14.32 1.13
C HIS A 156 3.77 12.84 0.81
N LEU A 157 3.00 12.53 -0.23
CA LEU A 157 2.87 11.19 -0.79
C LEU A 157 2.47 11.25 -2.25
N SER A 158 2.86 10.23 -3.01
CA SER A 158 2.32 9.93 -4.33
C SER A 158 1.48 8.65 -4.27
N VAL A 159 0.27 8.71 -4.80
CA VAL A 159 -0.64 7.58 -4.98
C VAL A 159 -0.94 7.46 -6.46
N ARG A 160 -0.63 6.30 -7.05
CA ARG A 160 -0.87 6.01 -8.47
C ARG A 160 -1.61 4.68 -8.59
N ALA A 161 -2.48 4.56 -9.59
CA ALA A 161 -3.07 3.30 -9.99
C ALA A 161 -2.66 3.01 -11.44
N GLU A 162 -2.26 1.80 -11.75
CA GLU A 162 -1.83 1.43 -13.10
C GLU A 162 -2.18 -0.01 -13.47
N PRO A 163 -2.28 -0.32 -14.78
CA PRO A 163 -2.48 -1.68 -15.24
C PRO A 163 -1.38 -2.59 -14.72
N ASP A 164 -1.75 -3.78 -14.25
CA ASP A 164 -0.83 -4.81 -13.75
C ASP A 164 -0.96 -6.07 -14.62
N PRO A 165 -0.50 -6.06 -15.88
CA PRO A 165 -0.76 -7.14 -16.83
C PRO A 165 -0.23 -8.47 -16.29
N ARG A 166 -1.12 -9.44 -16.11
CA ARG A 166 -0.80 -10.81 -15.67
C ARG A 166 -1.43 -11.82 -16.60
N PHE A 167 -0.67 -12.84 -16.92
CA PHE A 167 -1.21 -14.06 -17.52
C PHE A 167 -1.67 -14.98 -16.39
N VAL A 168 -2.97 -15.27 -16.36
CA VAL A 168 -3.55 -16.20 -15.38
C VAL A 168 -4.02 -17.43 -16.11
N PHE A 169 -3.43 -18.56 -15.73
CA PHE A 169 -3.84 -19.88 -16.17
C PHE A 169 -4.77 -20.45 -15.11
N GLN A 170 -6.05 -20.51 -15.42
CA GLN A 170 -7.06 -21.13 -14.57
C GLN A 170 -7.39 -22.51 -15.15
N PHE A 171 -7.44 -23.50 -14.28
CA PHE A 171 -7.84 -24.86 -14.62
C PHE A 171 -9.21 -25.14 -14.00
N ASP A 172 -10.06 -25.88 -14.72
CA ASP A 172 -11.43 -26.21 -14.26
C ASP A 172 -11.46 -27.26 -13.12
N GLY A 173 -10.30 -27.83 -12.78
CA GLY A 173 -10.14 -28.81 -11.71
C GLY A 173 -8.70 -28.84 -11.19
N GLU A 174 -8.42 -29.79 -10.28
CA GLU A 174 -7.06 -30.03 -9.80
C GLU A 174 -6.19 -30.49 -10.97
N PRO A 175 -5.05 -29.83 -11.22
CA PRO A 175 -4.18 -30.20 -12.31
C PRO A 175 -3.59 -31.60 -12.07
N GLU A 176 -3.73 -32.50 -13.04
CA GLU A 176 -3.18 -33.87 -12.95
C GLU A 176 -1.65 -33.88 -12.84
N CYS A 177 -1.00 -32.83 -13.37
CA CYS A 177 0.45 -32.68 -13.40
C CYS A 177 0.88 -31.25 -13.08
N SER A 178 2.12 -31.14 -12.64
CA SER A 178 2.81 -29.86 -12.44
C SER A 178 3.00 -29.12 -13.78
N PRO A 179 2.55 -27.87 -13.93
CA PRO A 179 2.61 -27.15 -15.20
C PRO A 179 4.06 -26.80 -15.51
N GLN A 180 4.39 -26.91 -16.78
CA GLN A 180 5.70 -26.57 -17.33
C GLN A 180 5.49 -25.54 -18.43
N VAL A 181 6.24 -24.44 -18.35
CA VAL A 181 6.26 -23.42 -19.40
C VAL A 181 7.42 -23.75 -20.32
N PHE A 182 7.12 -23.92 -21.61
CA PHE A 182 8.11 -24.14 -22.65
C PHE A 182 8.25 -22.90 -23.52
N GLN A 183 9.48 -22.51 -23.82
CA GLN A 183 9.82 -21.63 -24.91
C GLN A 183 9.83 -22.45 -26.21
N ILE A 184 9.07 -22.02 -27.20
CA ILE A 184 8.96 -22.70 -28.49
C ILE A 184 9.63 -21.83 -29.56
N GLN A 185 10.62 -22.38 -30.27
CA GLN A 185 11.25 -21.75 -31.44
C GLN A 185 11.32 -22.77 -32.58
N GLY A 186 10.35 -22.69 -33.51
CA GLY A 186 10.16 -23.74 -34.51
C GLY A 186 9.86 -25.09 -33.84
N ASN A 187 10.70 -26.09 -34.11
CA ASN A 187 10.57 -27.42 -33.51
C ASN A 187 11.27 -27.57 -32.15
N ILE A 188 11.98 -26.54 -31.68
CA ILE A 188 12.68 -26.57 -30.39
C ILE A 188 11.69 -26.21 -29.28
N ARG A 189 11.60 -27.07 -28.26
CA ARG A 189 10.81 -26.86 -27.04
C ARG A 189 11.75 -26.87 -25.84
N GLN A 190 12.06 -25.70 -25.29
CA GLN A 190 12.94 -25.58 -24.13
C GLN A 190 12.11 -25.27 -22.87
N PRO A 191 12.16 -26.09 -21.81
CA PRO A 191 11.51 -25.76 -20.56
C PRO A 191 12.19 -24.53 -19.94
N VAL A 192 11.40 -23.50 -19.63
CA VAL A 192 11.86 -22.24 -19.01
C VAL A 192 11.37 -22.07 -17.58
N PHE A 193 10.29 -22.77 -17.20
CA PHE A 193 9.77 -22.76 -15.83
C PHE A 193 9.02 -24.06 -15.51
N SER A 194 9.15 -24.56 -14.29
CA SER A 194 8.31 -25.63 -13.74
C SER A 194 7.71 -25.18 -12.42
N CYS A 195 6.40 -25.39 -12.23
CA CYS A 195 5.73 -25.16 -10.96
C CYS A 195 5.32 -26.50 -10.38
N LYS A 196 5.78 -26.82 -9.15
CA LYS A 196 5.36 -28.06 -8.47
C LYS A 196 4.08 -27.80 -7.69
N PHE A 197 2.97 -28.38 -8.15
CA PHE A 197 1.74 -28.37 -7.37
C PHE A 197 1.78 -29.50 -6.34
N ASN A 198 1.54 -29.16 -5.07
CA ASN A 198 1.33 -30.13 -4.01
C ASN A 198 -0.17 -30.18 -3.68
N CYS A 199 -0.85 -31.25 -4.09
CA CYS A 199 -2.20 -31.55 -3.63
C CYS A 199 -2.11 -32.04 -2.17
N LYS A 200 -2.65 -31.25 -1.22
CA LYS A 200 -2.90 -31.76 0.14
C LYS A 200 -4.22 -32.52 0.09
N SER A 201 -4.16 -33.85 0.13
CA SER A 201 -5.38 -34.66 0.16
C SER A 201 -6.21 -34.32 1.41
N ILE A 202 -7.55 -34.36 1.30
CA ILE A 202 -8.47 -34.18 2.44
C ILE A 202 -8.16 -35.20 3.57
N ALA A 203 -7.57 -36.35 3.24
CA ALA A 203 -7.17 -37.38 4.19
C ALA A 203 -6.07 -36.92 5.17
N GLU A 204 -5.17 -36.01 4.76
CA GLU A 204 -4.11 -35.51 5.66
C GLU A 204 -4.64 -34.55 6.73
N ARG A 205 -5.83 -33.97 6.55
CA ARG A 205 -6.45 -33.06 7.53
C ARG A 205 -6.97 -33.81 8.76
N ASN A 206 -7.27 -35.10 8.63
CA ASN A 206 -7.78 -35.96 9.72
C ASN A 206 -6.68 -36.68 10.51
N ALA A 207 -5.39 -36.52 10.16
CA ALA A 207 -4.27 -37.14 10.86
C ALA A 207 -3.65 -36.26 11.97
N ARG A 208 -4.29 -35.13 12.30
CA ARG A 208 -3.95 -34.29 13.46
C ARG A 208 -5.22 -34.01 14.26
N SER A 209 -5.62 -34.98 15.05
CA SER A 209 -6.51 -34.82 16.21
C SER A 209 -5.94 -35.67 17.34
#